data_AF-A0A5K1GUC5-F1
#
_entry.id   AF-A0A5K1GUC5-F1
#
_cell.length_a   1.000
_cell.length_b   1.000
_cell.length_c   1.000
_cell.angle_alpha   90.00
_cell.angle_beta   90.00
_cell.angle_gamma   90.00
#
_symmetry.space_group_name_H-M   'P 1'
#
loop_
_entity.id
_entity.type
_entity.pdbx_description
1 polymer ?
#
loop_
_entity_poly.entity_id
_entity_poly.type
_entity_poly.pdbx_seq_one_letter_code
_entity_poly.pdbx_strand_id
1 'polypeptide(L)' 'EAVNVSLGNLLSYPFVREGLANKTLSLYGGYYNFIDGSLELWGVNYGFTPAKKLEPA' A
#
# COMPACT_ATOMS: atom_id res chain seq x y z
N GLU A 1 -1.89 -0.36 13.81
CA GLU A 1 -1.14 0.88 13.53
C GLU A 1 0.27 0.61 12.98
N ALA A 2 1.14 -0.14 13.67
CA ALA A 2 2.51 -0.44 13.21
C ALA A 2 2.59 -1.06 11.80
N VAL A 3 1.65 -1.95 11.45
CA VAL A 3 1.59 -2.57 10.11
C VAL A 3 1.44 -1.51 9.01
N ASN A 4 0.58 -0.51 9.21
CA ASN A 4 0.34 0.54 8.23
C ASN A 4 1.54 1.49 8.08
N VAL A 5 2.25 1.77 9.18
CA VAL A 5 3.50 2.55 9.14
C VAL A 5 4.56 1.80 8.34
N SER A 6 4.73 0.50 8.60
CA SER A 6 5.68 -0.33 7.83
C SER A 6 5.31 -0.42 6.36
N LEU A 7 4.03 -0.55 6.02
CA LEU A 7 3.56 -0.52 4.63
C LEU A 7 3.87 0.83 3.95
N GLY A 8 3.69 1.94 4.67
CA GLY A 8 4.09 3.27 4.19
C GLY A 8 5.60 3.37 3.97
N ASN A 9 6.40 2.83 4.90
CA ASN A 9 7.86 2.80 4.76
C ASN A 9 8.33 1.97 3.57
N LEU A 10 7.65 0.88 3.23
CA LEU A 10 7.94 0.08 2.03
C LEU A 10 7.80 0.90 0.74
N LEU A 11 6.94 1.92 0.71
CA LEU A 11 6.80 2.82 -0.43
C LEU A 11 7.98 3.79 -0.59
N SER A 12 8.86 3.93 0.42
CA SER A 12 10.08 4.73 0.28
C SER A 12 11.10 4.09 -0.67
N TYR A 13 11.01 2.77 -0.89
CA TYR A 13 11.94 2.05 -1.74
C TYR A 13 11.56 2.16 -3.23
N PRO A 14 12.47 2.63 -4.11
CA PRO A 14 12.16 2.81 -5.53
C PRO A 14 11.68 1.53 -6.23
N PHE A 15 12.33 0.40 -5.99
CA PHE A 15 11.97 -0.89 -6.60
C PHE A 15 10.59 -1.41 -6.15
N VAL A 16 10.16 -1.07 -4.93
CA VAL A 16 8.81 -1.42 -4.45
C VAL A 16 7.76 -0.62 -5.23
N ARG A 17 7.97 0.69 -5.39
CA ARG A 17 7.05 1.54 -6.17
C ARG A 17 6.99 1.13 -7.63
N GLU A 18 8.14 0.78 -8.22
CA GLU A 18 8.22 0.28 -9.60
C GLU A 18 7.46 -1.05 -9.75
N GLY A 19 7.66 -2.00 -8.83
CA GLY A 19 6.94 -3.27 -8.87
C GLY A 19 5.42 -3.10 -8.70
N LEU A 20 4.99 -2.18 -7.84
CA LEU A 20 3.57 -1.83 -7.68
C LEU A 20 2.99 -1.21 -8.96
N ALA A 21 3.71 -0.26 -9.58
CA ALA A 21 3.29 0.39 -10.82
C ALA A 21 3.22 -0.59 -12.00
N ASN A 22 4.18 -1.50 -12.08
CA ASN A 22 4.25 -2.53 -13.13
C ASN A 22 3.34 -3.74 -12.85
N LYS A 23 2.59 -3.72 -11.74
CA LYS A 23 1.72 -4.82 -11.29
C LYS A 23 2.45 -6.16 -11.13
N THR A 24 3.76 -6.13 -10.90
CA THR A 24 4.59 -7.31 -10.60
C THR A 24 4.74 -7.54 -9.10
N LEU A 25 4.33 -6.56 -8.29
CA LEU A 25 4.30 -6.61 -6.83
C LEU A 25 2.94 -6.13 -6.31
N SER A 26 2.50 -6.64 -5.17
CA SER A 26 1.33 -6.17 -4.42
C SER A 26 1.67 -6.13 -2.93
N LEU A 27 1.13 -5.16 -2.20
CA LEU A 27 1.36 -5.00 -0.76
C LEU A 27 0.09 -5.27 0.03
N TYR A 28 0.23 -6.04 1.10
CA TYR A 28 -0.85 -6.40 2.01
C TYR A 28 -0.40 -6.21 3.46
N GLY A 29 -1.32 -5.70 4.27
CA GLY A 29 -1.22 -5.74 5.72
C GLY A 29 -2.02 -6.90 6.27
N GLY A 30 -1.53 -7.52 7.33
CA GLY A 30 -2.21 -8.59 8.03
C GLY A 30 -2.17 -8.36 9.54
N TYR A 31 -3.25 -8.75 10.21
CA TYR A 31 -3.33 -8.82 11.66
C TYR A 31 -3.91 -10.16 12.08
N TYR A 32 -3.10 -10.94 12.79
CA TYR A 32 -3.53 -12.20 13.36
C TYR A 32 -3.84 -12.01 14.84
N ASN A 33 -5.08 -12.26 15.24
CA ASN A 33 -5.47 -12.30 16.63
C ASN A 33 -5.49 -13.77 17.08
N PHE A 34 -4.55 -14.11 17.97
CA PHE A 34 -4.37 -15.47 18.45
C PHE A 34 -5.35 -15.86 19.57
N ILE A 35 -6.08 -14.90 20.14
CA ILE A 35 -7.08 -15.16 21.19
C ILE A 35 -8.37 -15.72 20.57
N ASP A 36 -8.80 -15.13 19.45
CA ASP A 36 -10.00 -15.55 18.72
C ASP A 36 -9.68 -16.41 17.49
N GLY A 37 -8.39 -16.55 17.12
CA GLY A 37 -7.95 -17.33 15.97
C GLY A 37 -8.31 -16.68 14.62
N SER A 38 -8.47 -15.35 14.59
CA SER A 38 -8.88 -14.62 13.39
C SER A 38 -7.69 -14.01 12.65
N LEU A 39 -7.82 -13.92 11.32
CA LEU A 39 -6.87 -13.23 10.45
C LEU A 39 -7.60 -12.15 9.66
N GLU A 40 -7.22 -10.91 9.88
CA GLU A 40 -7.61 -9.78 9.04
C GLU A 40 -6.50 -9.51 8.01
N LEU A 41 -6.89 -9.36 6.74
CA LEU A 41 -6.00 -9.04 5.63
C LEU A 41 -6.58 -7.88 4.83
N TRP A 42 -5.76 -6.88 4.51
CA TRP A 42 -6.16 -5.76 3.64
C TRP A 42 -5.08 -5.44 2.63
N GLY A 43 -5.50 -5.10 1.40
CA GLY A 43 -4.61 -4.69 0.32
C GLY A 43 -4.38 -3.18 0.32
N VAL A 44 -3.17 -2.76 -0.04
CA VAL A 44 -2.85 -1.35 -0.28
C VAL A 44 -3.00 -1.05 -1.77
N ASN A 45 -4.00 -0.23 -2.12
CA ASN A 45 -4.18 0.23 -3.50
C ASN A 45 -3.20 1.36 -3.81
N TYR A 46 -2.07 1.03 -4.44
CA TYR A 46 -1.14 2.01 -4.96
C TYR A 46 -1.58 2.44 -6.36
N GLY A 47 -2.41 3.49 -6.43
CA GLY A 47 -2.83 4.12 -7.68
C GLY A 47 -2.08 5.41 -7.92
N PHE A 48 -1.57 5.61 -9.13
CA PHE A 48 -1.16 6.95 -9.57
C PHE A 48 -2.42 7.80 -9.71
N THR A 49 -2.60 8.80 -8.85
CA THR A 49 -3.54 9.87 -9.14
C THR A 49 -2.86 10.78 -10.16
N PRO A 50 -3.29 10.82 -11.44
CA PRO A 50 -2.74 11.79 -12.37
C PRO A 50 -2.99 13.19 -11.80
N ALA A 51 -1.96 14.03 -11.77
CA ALA A 51 -2.09 15.41 -11.34
C ALA A 51 -3.21 16.07 -12.14
N LYS A 52 -4.28 16.49 -11.44
CA LYS A 52 -5.36 17.28 -12.03
C LYS A 52 -4.70 18.55 -12.59
N LYS A 53 -4.68 18.68 -13.91
CA LYS A 53 -4.22 19.90 -14.58
C LYS A 53 -5.07 21.05 -14.01
N LEU A 54 -4.44 21.93 -13.25
CA LEU A 54 -5.08 23.17 -12.80
C LEU A 54 -5.35 23.98 -14.08
N GLU A 55 -6.60 24.01 -14.52
CA GLU A 55 -7.04 24.95 -15.54
C GLU A 55 -7.01 26.36 -14.92
N PRO A 56 -6.30 27.32 -15.53
CA PRO A 56 -6.36 28.71 -15.10
C PRO A 56 -7.76 29.25 -15.36
N ALA A 57 -8.29 29.96 -14.36
CA ALA A 57 -9.59 30.63 -14.35
C ALA A 57 -9.71 31.73 -15.41
#